data_AF-A0A7Y8LWY5-F1
#
_entry.id   AF-A0A7Y8LWY5-F1
#
_cell.length_a   1.000
_cell.length_b   1.000
_cell.length_c   1.000
_cell.angle_alpha   90.00
_cell.angle_beta   90.00
_cell.angle_gamma   90.00
#
_symmetry.space_group_name_H-M   'P 1'
#
loop_
_entity.id
_entity.type
_entity.pdbx_description
1 polymer ?
#
loop_
_entity_poly.entity_id
_entity_poly.type
_entity_poly.pdbx_seq_one_letter_code
_entity_poly.pdbx_strand_id
1 'polypeptide(L)' 'MRVFQGGHLNEIAFPLGGIGTGTVSLGGRGNLRDWEIFNRPNKGGTLPFSFVALWLKEGEEKPVTKVIEAPVPP' A
#
# COMPACT_ATOMS: atom_id res chain seq x y z
N MET A 1 15.98 15.56 -3.04
CA MET A 1 14.87 14.64 -2.68
C MET A 1 15.41 13.22 -2.71
N ARG A 2 15.23 12.43 -1.64
CA ARG A 2 15.75 11.06 -1.55
C ARG A 2 14.73 10.10 -2.15
N VAL A 3 15.17 9.19 -3.02
CA VAL A 3 14.34 8.15 -3.62
C VAL A 3 14.85 6.79 -3.13
N PHE A 4 13.97 5.98 -2.56
CA PHE A 4 14.28 4.63 -2.12
C PHE A 4 13.93 3.63 -3.23
N GLN A 5 14.75 2.58 -3.37
CA GLN A 5 14.64 1.60 -4.45
C GLN A 5 15.11 0.21 -3.99
N GLY A 6 14.69 -0.83 -4.71
CA GLY A 6 15.12 -2.21 -4.48
C GLY A 6 14.74 -2.71 -3.09
N GLY A 7 15.66 -3.45 -2.44
CA GLY A 7 15.45 -4.04 -1.12
C GLY A 7 15.10 -3.02 -0.02
N HIS A 8 15.50 -1.75 -0.17
CA HIS A 8 15.14 -0.69 0.78
C HIS A 8 13.63 -0.45 0.89
N LEU A 9 12.85 -0.82 -0.14
CA LEU A 9 11.39 -0.68 -0.11
C LEU A 9 10.73 -1.62 0.93
N ASN A 10 11.42 -2.68 1.35
CA ASN A 10 10.90 -3.63 2.34
C ASN A 10 10.84 -3.03 3.75
N GLU A 11 11.75 -2.09 4.04
CA GLU A 11 11.89 -1.44 5.34
C GLU A 11 10.95 -0.25 5.53
N ILE A 12 10.29 0.20 4.45
CA ILE A 12 9.40 1.35 4.52
C ILE A 12 8.01 0.90 4.98
N ALA A 13 7.56 1.49 6.09
CA ALA A 13 6.18 1.47 6.56
C ALA A 13 5.83 2.83 7.17
N PHE A 14 5.05 3.62 6.44
CA PHE A 14 4.57 4.90 6.93
C PHE A 14 3.18 4.73 7.58
N PRO A 15 3.02 4.98 8.89
CA PRO A 15 1.75 4.76 9.56
C PRO A 15 0.70 5.81 9.12
N LEU A 16 -0.46 5.33 8.69
CA LEU A 16 -1.65 6.13 8.42
C LEU A 16 -2.66 5.90 9.54
N GLY A 17 -2.89 6.94 10.34
CA GLY A 17 -3.79 6.89 11.49
C GLY A 17 -3.43 7.93 12.53
N GLY A 18 -4.44 8.41 13.26
CA GLY A 18 -4.26 9.27 14.43
C GLY A 18 -4.11 8.46 15.72
N ILE A 19 -3.75 9.15 16.80
CA ILE A 19 -3.66 8.55 18.14
C ILE A 19 -5.00 7.92 18.51
N GLY A 20 -4.98 6.65 18.90
CA GLY A 20 -6.18 5.93 19.34
C GLY A 20 -7.14 5.48 18.23
N THR A 21 -6.85 5.74 16.96
CA THR A 21 -7.75 5.38 15.83
C THR A 21 -7.48 4.00 15.23
N GLY A 22 -6.38 3.36 15.64
CA GLY A 22 -5.78 2.27 14.87
C GLY A 22 -4.87 2.80 13.77
N THR A 23 -4.19 1.91 13.06
CA THR A 23 -3.21 2.28 12.02
C THR A 23 -3.23 1.28 10.87
N VAL A 24 -3.04 1.79 9.66
CA VAL A 24 -2.68 1.01 8.47
C VAL A 24 -1.40 1.60 7.93
N SER A 25 -0.39 0.79 7.60
CA SER A 25 0.88 1.30 7.10
C SER A 25 0.93 1.30 5.57
N LEU A 26 1.43 2.40 5.00
CA LEU A 26 1.79 2.50 3.59
C LEU A 26 3.24 1.99 3.41
N GLY A 27 3.37 0.88 2.67
CA GLY A 27 4.64 0.24 2.37
C GLY A 27 5.42 0.97 1.26
N GLY A 28 6.73 0.71 1.18
CA GLY A 28 7.60 1.31 0.16
C GLY A 28 7.23 0.98 -1.28
N ARG A 29 6.43 -0.07 -1.50
CA ARG A 29 5.92 -0.47 -2.83
C ARG A 29 4.57 0.14 -3.18
N GLY A 30 3.99 0.94 -2.29
CA GLY A 30 2.62 1.44 -2.41
C GLY A 30 1.55 0.51 -1.83
N ASN A 31 1.94 -0.64 -1.27
CA ASN A 31 1.01 -1.60 -0.69
C ASN A 31 0.52 -1.17 0.70
N LEU A 32 -0.70 -1.57 1.05
CA LEU A 32 -1.23 -1.40 2.42
C LEU A 32 -0.87 -2.63 3.27
N ARG A 33 -0.26 -2.41 4.42
CA ARG A 33 0.15 -3.48 5.37
C ARG A 33 -0.07 -3.05 6.81
N ASP A 34 0.23 -3.94 7.75
CA ASP A 34 0.20 -3.68 9.19
C ASP A 34 -1.17 -3.15 9.64
N TRP A 35 -2.24 -3.91 9.35
CA TRP A 35 -3.62 -3.53 9.66
C TRP A 35 -3.93 -3.66 11.15
N GLU A 36 -3.56 -2.63 11.91
CA GLU A 36 -3.70 -2.54 13.36
C GLU A 36 -4.96 -1.76 13.73
N ILE A 37 -6.10 -2.33 13.35
CA ILE A 37 -7.43 -1.81 13.65
C ILE A 37 -8.13 -2.75 14.65
N PHE A 38 -9.18 -2.28 15.31
CA PHE A 38 -9.91 -3.03 16.34
C PHE A 38 -9.09 -3.38 17.60
N ASN A 39 -8.11 -2.54 17.96
CA ASN A 39 -7.26 -2.75 19.13
C ASN A 39 -6.52 -4.11 19.09
N ARG A 40 -6.16 -4.57 17.88
CA ARG A 40 -5.41 -5.81 17.66
C ARG A 40 -4.08 -5.51 16.95
N PRO A 41 -2.93 -5.94 17.52
CA PRO A 41 -1.66 -5.85 16.81
C PRO A 41 -1.65 -6.80 15.61
N ASN A 42 -1.06 -6.37 14.50
CA ASN A 42 -1.07 -7.11 13.24
C ASN A 42 0.09 -6.69 12.30
N LYS A 43 1.29 -6.53 12.86
CA LYS A 43 2.49 -6.24 12.07
C LYS A 43 2.81 -7.39 11.11
N GLY A 44 3.23 -7.05 9.89
CA GLY A 44 3.38 -7.96 8.77
C GLY A 44 2.06 -8.39 8.12
N GLY A 45 0.91 -8.10 8.76
CA GLY A 45 -0.40 -8.53 8.28
C GLY A 45 -0.85 -7.76 7.04
N THR A 46 -1.32 -8.49 6.03
CA THR A 46 -1.97 -7.93 4.83
C THR A 46 -3.44 -8.31 4.85
N LEU A 47 -4.32 -7.36 4.49
CA LEU A 47 -5.73 -7.65 4.28
C LEU A 47 -5.96 -8.02 2.79
N PRO A 48 -6.63 -9.15 2.48
CA PRO A 48 -6.93 -9.50 1.10
C PRO A 48 -7.74 -8.41 0.39
N PHE A 49 -7.55 -8.29 -0.93
CA PHE A 49 -8.30 -7.36 -1.78
C PHE A 49 -8.26 -5.89 -1.35
N SER A 50 -7.22 -5.49 -0.62
CA SER A 50 -7.05 -4.13 -0.09
C SER A 50 -5.86 -3.46 -0.74
N PHE A 51 -6.12 -2.74 -1.84
CA PHE A 51 -5.10 -2.07 -2.65
C PHE A 51 -5.67 -0.82 -3.31
N VAL A 52 -4.79 0.08 -3.74
CA VAL A 52 -5.19 1.23 -4.56
C VAL A 52 -5.20 0.82 -6.03
N ALA A 53 -6.31 1.04 -6.71
CA ALA A 53 -6.44 0.82 -8.14
C ALA A 53 -6.73 2.14 -8.86
N LEU A 54 -6.15 2.27 -10.05
CA LEU A 54 -6.37 3.39 -10.95
C LEU A 54 -7.07 2.87 -12.20
N TRP A 55 -8.20 3.49 -12.53
CA TRP A 55 -8.91 3.28 -13.78
C TRP A 55 -8.76 4.52 -14.65
N LEU A 56 -8.51 4.32 -15.93
CA LEU A 56 -8.27 5.39 -16.90
C LEU A 56 -9.01 5.07 -18.19
N LYS A 57 -9.62 6.11 -18.79
CA LYS A 57 -10.15 6.08 -20.16
C LYS A 57 -9.74 7.36 -20.87
N GLU A 58 -9.09 7.23 -22.00
CA GLU A 58 -8.71 8.35 -22.87
C GLU A 58 -9.68 8.42 -24.06
N GLY A 59 -10.60 9.39 -24.05
CA GLY A 59 -11.60 9.54 -25.12
C GLY A 59 -12.42 8.26 -25.35
N GLU A 60 -12.35 7.74 -26.58
CA GLU A 60 -13.02 6.50 -27.00
C GLU A 60 -12.14 5.24 -26.89
N GLU A 61 -10.91 5.37 -26.39
CA GLU A 61 -10.02 4.23 -26.19
C GLU A 61 -10.57 3.23 -25.17
N LYS A 62 -10.13 1.97 -25.29
CA LYS A 62 -10.48 0.93 -24.34
C LYS A 62 -9.93 1.29 -22.95
N PRO A 63 -10.75 1.28 -21.89
CA PRO A 63 -10.28 1.63 -20.56
C PRO A 63 -9.24 0.64 -20.04
N VAL A 64 -8.33 1.16 -19.22
CA VAL A 64 -7.31 0.37 -18.52
C VAL A 64 -7.48 0.50 -17.01
N THR A 65 -7.25 -0.59 -16.30
CA THR A 65 -7.22 -0.62 -14.84
C THR A 65 -5.88 -1.17 -14.39
N LYS A 66 -5.24 -0.51 -13.43
CA LYS A 66 -3.99 -0.99 -12.82
C LYS A 66 -4.06 -0.91 -11.30
N VAL A 67 -3.51 -1.92 -10.65
CA VAL A 67 -3.16 -1.84 -9.23
C VAL A 67 -1.87 -1.01 -9.12
N ILE A 68 -1.85 -0.06 -8.19
CA ILE A 68 -0.72 0.85 -7.99
C ILE A 68 0.16 0.33 -6.85
N GLU A 69 0.61 -0.91 -7.00
CA GLU A 69 1.59 -1.54 -6.11
C GLU A 69 2.73 -2.08 -6.97
N ALA A 70 3.97 -1.83 -6.55
CA ALA A 70 5.13 -2.43 -7.19
C ALA A 70 5.17 -3.95 -6.89
N PRO A 71 5.76 -4.77 -7.78
CA PRO A 71 5.83 -6.22 -7.61
C PRO A 71 6.39 -6.63 -6.25
N VAL A 72 5.89 -7.74 -5.72
CA VAL A 72 6.47 -8.33 -4.50
C VAL A 72 7.93 -8.72 -4.82
N PRO A 73 8.90 -8.19 -4.06
CA PRO A 73 10.30 -8.52 -4.26
C PRO A 73 10.53 -9.99 -3.89
N PRO A 74 11.55 -10.63 -4.50
CA PRO A 74 11.89 -12.02 -4.23
C PRO A 74 12.24 -12.27 -2.77
#